data_AF-A0AAV5Z7A1-F1
#
_entry.id   AF-A0AAV5Z7A1-F1
#
_cell.length_a   1.000
_cell.length_b   1.000
_cell.length_c   1.000
_cell.angle_alpha   90.00
_cell.angle_beta   90.00
_cell.angle_gamma   90.00
#
_symmetry.space_group_name_H-M   'P 1'
#
loop_
_entity.id
_entity.type
_entity.pdbx_description
1 polymer ?
#
loop_
_entity_poly.entity_id
_entity_poly.type
_entity_poly.pdbx_seq_one_letter_code
_entity_poly.pdbx_strand_id
1 'polypeptide(L)' 'MKVQEVLMQAISGQLTWLQAEEILGWRPRTLRRWRLRYQRVGYDGLWDRRRRQPSPRRAPVAEVARIVRL' A
#
# COMPACT_ATOMS: atom_id res chain seq x y z
N MET A 1 10.05 -2.42 -6.26
CA MET A 1 9.42 -1.29 -5.54
C MET A 1 8.17 -1.78 -4.83
N LYS A 2 7.85 -1.20 -3.66
CA LYS A 2 6.54 -1.41 -3.03
C LYS A 2 5.45 -0.68 -3.82
N VAL A 3 4.26 -1.26 -3.85
CA VAL A 3 3.07 -0.65 -4.46
C VAL A 3 2.82 0.77 -3.94
N GLN A 4 3.06 0.99 -2.64
CA GLN A 4 2.87 2.30 -2.02
C GLN A 4 3.82 3.36 -2.58
N GLU A 5 5.08 3.00 -2.83
CA GLU A 5 6.10 3.92 -3.34
C GLU A 5 5.73 4.40 -4.74
N VAL A 6 5.37 3.46 -5.62
CA VAL A 6 4.97 3.77 -7.00
C VAL A 6 3.73 4.66 -7.02
N LEU A 7 2.73 4.36 -6.18
CA LEU A 7 1.52 5.18 -6.08
C LEU A 7 1.82 6.57 -5.52
N MET A 8 2.74 6.69 -4.57
CA MET A 8 3.15 7.99 -4.04
C MET A 8 3.88 8.84 -5.06
N GLN A 9 4.79 8.25 -5.83
CA GLN A 9 5.47 8.92 -6.94
C GLN A 9 4.48 9.36 -8.03
N ALA A 10 3.45 8.55 -8.30
CA ALA A 10 2.40 8.91 -9.26
C ALA A 10 1.50 10.05 -8.74
N ILE A 11 1.23 10.08 -7.43
CA ILE A 11 0.46 11.16 -6.78
C ILE A 11 1.26 12.46 -6.72
N SER A 12 2.58 12.37 -6.46
CA SER A 12 3.47 13.53 -6.41
C SER A 12 3.84 14.08 -7.79
N GLY A 13 3.43 13.41 -8.88
CA GLY A 13 3.74 13.80 -10.25
C GLY A 13 5.15 13.42 -10.73
N GLN A 14 5.92 12.68 -9.93
CA GLN A 14 7.22 12.14 -10.35
C GLN A 14 7.08 11.00 -11.36
N LEU A 15 5.98 10.26 -11.28
CA LEU A 15 5.58 9.28 -12.29
C LEU A 15 4.26 9.68 -12.92
N THR A 16 4.14 9.41 -14.21
CA THR A 16 2.83 9.44 -14.87
C THR A 16 2.00 8.23 -14.45
N TRP A 17 0.68 8.35 -14.53
CA TRP A 17 -0.23 7.23 -14.25
C TRP A 17 -0.03 6.05 -15.21
N LEU A 18 0.46 6.30 -16.44
CA LEU A 18 0.80 5.26 -17.41
C LEU A 18 2.07 4.49 -16.99
N GLN A 19 3.12 5.20 -16.56
CA GLN A 19 4.32 4.53 -16.03
C GLN A 19 4.01 3.72 -14.77
N ALA A 20 3.16 4.25 -13.89
CA ALA A 20 2.72 3.51 -12.71
C ALA A 20 1.92 2.25 -13.08
N GLU A 21 1.22 2.24 -14.22
CA GLU A 21 0.51 1.06 -14.73
C GLU A 21 1.49 -0.04 -15.13
N GLU A 22 2.49 0.33 -15.91
CA GLU A 22 3.53 -0.57 -16.41
C GLU A 22 4.33 -1.17 -15.26
N ILE A 23 4.76 -0.35 -14.29
CA ILE A 23 5.52 -0.81 -13.12
C ILE A 23 4.70 -1.77 -12.24
N LEU A 24 3.41 -1.48 -12.03
CA LEU A 24 2.55 -2.30 -11.16
C LEU A 24 1.89 -3.47 -11.90
N GLY A 25 1.96 -3.53 -13.23
CA GLY A 25 1.23 -4.48 -14.06
C GLY A 25 -0.28 -4.37 -13.90
N TRP A 26 -0.77 -3.17 -13.56
CA TRP A 26 -2.19 -2.93 -13.30
C TRP A 26 -2.90 -2.43 -14.56
N ARG A 27 -4.20 -2.17 -14.46
CA ARG A 27 -4.96 -1.47 -15.50
C ARG A 27 -5.23 -0.04 -15.01
N PRO A 28 -5.49 0.94 -15.90
CA PRO A 28 -5.73 2.33 -15.49
C PRO A 28 -6.90 2.46 -14.51
N ARG A 29 -7.95 1.63 -14.71
CA ARG A 29 -9.12 1.55 -13.81
C ARG A 29 -8.74 1.21 -12.37
N THR A 30 -7.75 0.34 -12.19
CA THR A 30 -7.27 -0.08 -10.88
C THR A 30 -6.55 1.09 -10.22
N LEU A 31 -5.62 1.72 -10.92
CA LEU A 31 -4.92 2.93 -10.45
C LEU A 31 -5.89 4.05 -10.02
N ARG A 32 -6.93 4.34 -10.82
CA ARG A 32 -7.96 5.34 -10.44
C ARG A 32 -8.69 4.95 -9.15
N ARG A 33 -9.04 3.68 -8.98
CA ARG A 33 -9.68 3.17 -7.74
C ARG A 33 -8.76 3.29 -6.52
N TRP A 34 -7.46 3.12 -6.72
CA TRP A 34 -6.46 3.31 -5.67
C TRP A 34 -6.25 4.79 -5.34
N ARG A 35 -6.21 5.68 -6.34
CA ARG A 35 -6.21 7.14 -6.14
C ARG A 35 -7.43 7.59 -5.34
N LEU A 36 -8.62 7.11 -5.68
CA LEU A 36 -9.85 7.45 -4.96
C LEU A 36 -9.81 6.97 -3.49
N ARG A 37 -9.22 5.80 -3.23
CA ARG A 37 -9.01 5.33 -1.85
C ARG A 37 -8.06 6.23 -1.09
N TYR A 38 -6.94 6.61 -1.69
CA TYR A 38 -6.00 7.56 -1.09
C TYR A 38 -6.68 8.90 -0.76
N GLN A 39 -7.52 9.42 -1.66
CA GLN A 39 -8.25 10.67 -1.41
C GLN A 39 -9.27 10.56 -0.26
N ARG A 40 -9.84 9.37 -0.01
CA ARG A 40 -10.88 9.17 1.01
C ARG A 40 -10.33 8.90 2.40
N VAL A 41 -9.24 8.12 2.51
CA VAL A 41 -8.70 7.61 3.78
C VAL A 41 -7.19 7.83 3.92
N GLY A 42 -6.60 8.64 3.04
CA GLY A 42 -5.18 8.97 3.07
C GLY A 42 -4.29 7.76 2.79
N TYR A 43 -3.11 7.75 3.44
CA TYR A 43 -2.11 6.68 3.30
C TYR A 43 -2.67 5.29 3.59
N ASP A 44 -3.60 5.17 4.54
CA ASP A 44 -4.23 3.90 4.92
C ASP A 44 -5.01 3.26 3.76
N GLY A 45 -5.49 4.06 2.81
CA GLY A 45 -6.14 3.59 1.59
C GLY A 45 -5.22 2.83 0.62
N LEU A 46 -3.89 2.98 0.79
CA LEU A 46 -2.86 2.29 0.01
C LEU A 46 -2.48 0.92 0.58
N TRP A 47 -3.16 0.46 1.62
CA TRP A 47 -2.96 -0.88 2.17
C TRP A 47 -4.01 -1.84 1.63
N ASP A 48 -3.59 -2.86 0.88
CA ASP A 48 -4.50 -3.92 0.45
C ASP A 48 -4.75 -4.91 1.60
N ARG A 49 -5.83 -4.66 2.36
CA ARG A 49 -6.24 -5.52 3.48
C ARG A 49 -6.91 -6.84 3.03
N ARG A 50 -7.14 -7.06 1.73
CA ARG A 50 -7.83 -8.26 1.22
C ARG A 50 -6.98 -9.52 1.32
N ARG A 51 -5.66 -9.38 1.24
CA ARG A 51 -4.73 -10.52 1.25
C ARG A 51 -4.53 -11.14 2.64
N ARG A 52 -5.21 -10.65 3.69
CA ARG A 52 -4.97 -11.03 5.10
C ARG A 52 -3.47 -11.01 5.46
N GLN A 53 -2.70 -10.17 4.76
CA GLN A 53 -1.26 -10.12 4.92
C GLN A 53 -0.97 -9.37 6.21
N PRO A 54 -0.11 -9.91 7.10
CA PRO A 54 0.22 -9.23 8.34
C PRO A 54 0.73 -7.82 8.06
N SER A 55 0.36 -6.86 8.91
CA SER A 55 0.91 -5.51 8.83
C SER A 55 2.44 -5.58 8.79
N PRO A 56 3.14 -4.82 7.94
CA PRO A 56 4.60 -4.77 7.98
C PRO A 56 5.17 -4.19 9.27
N ARG A 57 4.33 -3.53 10.09
CA ARG A 57 4.68 -3.08 11.43
C ARG A 57 4.47 -4.17 12.50
N ARG A 58 4.03 -5.37 12.12
CA ARG A 58 3.76 -6.46 13.07
C ARG A 58 5.08 -6.92 13.69
N ALA A 59 5.17 -6.84 15.01
CA ALA A 59 6.27 -7.42 15.77
C ALA A 59 6.26 -8.97 15.64
N PRO A 60 7.44 -9.62 15.72
CA PRO A 60 7.52 -11.08 15.72
C PRO A 60 6.63 -11.68 16.81
N VAL A 61 5.97 -12.80 16.50
CA VAL A 61 5.03 -13.45 17.44
C VAL A 61 5.72 -13.79 18.77
N ALA A 62 6.98 -14.21 18.73
CA ALA A 62 7.79 -14.50 19.92
C ALA A 62 7.96 -13.28 20.84
N GLU A 63 8.16 -12.10 20.26
CA GLU A 63 8.32 -10.86 21.01
C GLU A 63 7.01 -10.41 21.65
N VAL A 64 5.90 -10.51 20.90
CA VAL A 64 4.55 -10.24 21.44
C VAL A 64 4.22 -11.22 22.57
N ALA A 65 4.52 -12.52 22.42
CA ALA A 65 4.29 -13.53 23.45
C ALA A 65 5.12 -13.29 24.72
N ARG A 66 6.35 -12.77 24.58
CA ARG A 66 7.18 -12.35 25.72
C ARG A 66 6.55 -11.18 26.47
N ILE A 67 6.06 -10.15 25.75
CA ILE A 67 5.45 -8.96 26.36
C ILE A 67 4.13 -9.31 27.05
N VAL A 68 3.29 -10.14 26.44
CA VAL A 68 1.98 -10.52 26.99
C VAL A 68 2.09 -11.43 28.22
N ARG A 69 3.23 -12.08 28.47
CA ARG A 69 3.48 -12.89 29.67
C ARG A 69 3.87 -12.07 30.90
N LEU A 70 4.14 -10.77 30.76
CA LEU A 70 4.40 -9.83 31.85
C LEU A 70 3.09 -9.19 32.31
#